data_AF-A0AAW2DZP6-F1
#
_entry.id   AF-A0AAW2DZP6-F1
#
_cell.length_a   1.000
_cell.length_b   1.000
_cell.length_c   1.000
_cell.angle_alpha   90.00
_cell.angle_beta   90.00
_cell.angle_gamma   90.00
#
_symmetry.space_group_name_H-M   'P 1'
#
loop_
_entity.id
_entity.type
_entity.pdbx_description
1 polymer ?
#
loop_
_entity_poly.entity_id
_entity_poly.type
_entity_poly.pdbx_seq_one_letter_code
_entity_poly.pdbx_strand_id
1 'polypeptide(L)'
;MEEVVVENLFNGARKAMIEAARELSKLSSKQRHNLAERGVIEPLIMMLHSQDYEAIEAALFALLCLTFGSERNKIRIVKSGAIPVMLSILQCQNEELIELTLAAMFTLSSCTVNKLEIASSETIQHLIQFLNGD
;
A
#
# COMPACT_ATOMS: atom_id res chain seq x y z
N MET A 1 5.61 15.82 -14.76
CA MET A 1 5.43 14.37 -14.53
C MET A 1 4.92 14.13 -13.12
N GLU A 2 5.65 14.50 -12.06
CA GLU A 2 5.16 14.39 -10.66
C GLU A 2 3.82 15.10 -10.41
N GLU A 3 3.63 16.30 -10.96
CA GLU A 3 2.38 17.04 -10.77
C GLU A 3 1.16 16.31 -11.31
N VAL A 4 1.31 15.70 -12.50
CA VAL A 4 0.26 14.91 -13.15
C VAL A 4 -0.03 13.65 -12.34
N VAL A 5 1.00 13.01 -11.77
CA VAL A 5 0.82 11.84 -10.88
C VAL A 5 0.00 12.23 -9.65
N VAL A 6 0.33 13.36 -9.01
CA VAL A 6 -0.40 13.83 -7.84
C VAL A 6 -1.83 14.20 -8.20
N GLU A 7 -2.03 15.02 -9.23
CA GLU A 7 -3.36 15.44 -9.67
C GLU A 7 -4.25 14.24 -10.01
N ASN A 8 -3.72 13.26 -10.75
CA ASN A 8 -4.47 12.06 -11.11
C ASN A 8 -4.76 11.15 -9.91
N LEU A 9 -3.87 11.05 -8.92
CA LEU A 9 -4.16 10.29 -7.70
C LEU A 9 -5.26 10.93 -6.86
N PHE A 10 -5.33 12.26 -6.80
CA PHE A 10 -6.34 12.95 -6.02
C PHE A 10 -7.69 13.12 -6.74
N ASN A 11 -7.66 13.40 -8.05
CA ASN A 11 -8.85 13.84 -8.80
C ASN A 11 -9.12 13.00 -10.05
N GLY A 12 -8.25 12.05 -10.38
CA GLY A 12 -8.35 11.26 -11.59
C GLY A 12 -9.52 10.28 -11.55
N ALA A 13 -10.08 9.98 -12.72
CA ALA A 13 -10.94 8.80 -12.86
C ALA A 13 -10.12 7.52 -12.61
N ARG A 14 -10.80 6.41 -12.32
CA ARG A 14 -10.17 5.12 -11.97
C ARG A 14 -8.97 4.75 -12.84
N LYS A 15 -9.11 4.80 -14.17
CA LYS A 15 -8.02 4.50 -15.12
C LYS A 15 -6.81 5.43 -14.95
N ALA A 16 -7.05 6.72 -14.71
CA ALA A 16 -6.00 7.70 -14.49
C ALA A 16 -5.31 7.49 -13.13
N MET A 17 -6.05 7.08 -12.10
CA MET A 17 -5.47 6.72 -10.80
C MET A 17 -4.55 5.50 -10.91
N ILE A 18 -4.99 4.44 -11.62
CA ILE A 18 -4.19 3.24 -11.87
C ILE A 18 -2.88 3.61 -12.59
N GLU A 19 -2.98 4.38 -13.66
CA GLU A 19 -1.80 4.81 -14.41
C GLU A 19 -0.88 5.67 -13.55
N ALA A 20 -1.43 6.58 -12.74
CA ALA A 20 -0.63 7.42 -11.85
C ALA A 20 0.09 6.60 -10.77
N ALA A 21 -0.54 5.56 -10.21
CA ALA A 21 0.12 4.64 -9.27
C ALA A 21 1.26 3.84 -9.93
N ARG A 22 1.06 3.39 -11.17
CA ARG A 22 2.11 2.73 -11.97
C ARG A 22 3.27 3.67 -12.27
N GLU A 23 2.99 4.90 -12.66
CA GLU A 23 4.01 5.91 -12.92
C GLU A 23 4.78 6.29 -11.66
N LEU A 24 4.10 6.43 -10.51
CA LEU A 24 4.74 6.66 -9.21
C LEU A 24 5.82 5.62 -8.92
N SER A 25 5.53 4.35 -9.23
CA SER A 25 6.42 3.22 -8.97
C SER A 25 7.72 3.26 -9.78
N LYS A 26 7.69 3.93 -10.95
CA LYS A 26 8.85 4.11 -11.84
C LYS A 26 9.74 5.30 -11.46
N LEU A 27 9.27 6.18 -10.57
CA LEU A 27 10.02 7.38 -10.17
C LEU A 27 11.23 7.04 -9.30
N SER A 28 12.22 7.94 -9.24
CA SER A 28 13.37 7.77 -8.35
C SER A 28 12.99 7.86 -6.87
N SER A 29 13.83 7.33 -5.98
CA SER A 29 13.60 7.35 -4.53
C SER A 29 13.33 8.76 -3.98
N LYS A 30 14.09 9.77 -4.45
CA LYS A 30 13.90 11.17 -4.04
C LYS A 30 12.50 11.70 -4.41
N GLN A 31 12.05 11.40 -5.63
CA GLN A 31 10.74 11.84 -6.12
C GLN A 31 9.62 11.14 -5.37
N ARG A 32 9.72 9.82 -5.18
CA ARG A 32 8.79 9.05 -4.36
C ARG A 32 8.67 9.61 -2.94
N HIS A 33 9.78 10.01 -2.32
CA HIS A 33 9.74 10.64 -1.00
C HIS A 33 9.01 11.99 -1.01
N ASN A 34 9.28 12.84 -2.01
CA ASN A 34 8.56 14.11 -2.18
C ASN A 34 7.05 13.86 -2.35
N LEU A 35 6.65 12.92 -3.22
CA LEU A 35 5.24 12.58 -3.41
C LEU A 35 4.57 12.10 -2.12
N ALA A 36 5.25 11.27 -1.32
CA ALA A 36 4.74 10.85 -0.02
C ALA A 36 4.53 12.04 0.95
N GLU A 37 5.36 13.09 0.89
CA GLU A 37 5.14 14.33 1.66
C GLU A 37 3.95 15.15 1.16
N ARG A 38 3.58 14.98 -0.11
CA ARG A 38 2.41 15.61 -0.74
C ARG A 38 1.09 14.88 -0.48
N GLY A 39 1.10 13.84 0.37
CA GLY A 39 -0.13 13.17 0.82
C GLY A 39 -0.66 12.08 -0.12
N VAL A 40 0.10 11.66 -1.14
CA VAL A 40 -0.36 10.63 -2.11
C VAL A 40 -0.62 9.26 -1.49
N ILE A 41 -0.17 9.00 -0.26
CA ILE A 41 -0.39 7.74 0.45
C ILE A 41 -1.89 7.50 0.67
N GLU A 42 -2.65 8.52 1.06
CA GLU A 42 -4.07 8.36 1.38
C GLU A 42 -4.92 7.95 0.17
N PRO A 43 -4.79 8.58 -1.02
CA PRO A 43 -5.44 8.07 -2.24
C PRO A 43 -5.05 6.64 -2.61
N LEU A 44 -3.78 6.25 -2.41
CA LEU A 44 -3.34 4.88 -2.66
C LEU A 44 -4.01 3.88 -1.69
N ILE A 45 -4.16 4.23 -0.42
CA ILE A 45 -4.93 3.41 0.54
C ILE A 45 -6.40 3.33 0.13
N MET A 46 -7.00 4.42 -0.34
CA MET A 46 -8.38 4.41 -0.85
C MET A 46 -8.55 3.46 -2.04
N MET A 47 -7.55 3.36 -2.94
CA MET A 47 -7.58 2.40 -4.05
C MET A 47 -7.61 0.94 -3.59
N LEU A 48 -7.05 0.62 -2.41
CA LEU A 48 -7.09 -0.73 -1.85
C LEU A 48 -8.51 -1.19 -1.45
N HIS A 49 -9.45 -0.25 -1.27
CA HIS A 49 -10.86 -0.55 -1.02
C HIS A 49 -11.68 -0.80 -2.30
N SER A 50 -11.04 -0.76 -3.47
CA SER A 50 -11.70 -1.01 -4.75
C SER A 50 -12.11 -2.49 -4.91
N GLN A 51 -13.07 -2.77 -5.79
CA GLN A 51 -13.35 -4.13 -6.28
C GLN A 51 -12.56 -4.47 -7.55
N ASP A 52 -11.76 -3.52 -8.03
CA ASP A 52 -10.93 -3.65 -9.21
C ASP A 52 -9.53 -4.13 -8.82
N TYR A 53 -9.21 -5.37 -9.18
CA TYR A 53 -7.91 -5.99 -8.89
C TYR A 53 -6.75 -5.20 -9.51
N GLU A 54 -6.92 -4.59 -10.68
CA GLU A 54 -5.88 -3.78 -11.31
C GLU A 54 -5.57 -2.52 -10.47
N ALA A 55 -6.60 -1.94 -9.84
CA ALA A 55 -6.43 -0.81 -8.93
C ALA A 55 -5.76 -1.21 -7.62
N ILE A 56 -6.14 -2.36 -7.05
CA ILE A 56 -5.52 -2.87 -5.81
C ILE A 56 -4.04 -3.18 -6.06
N GLU A 57 -3.72 -3.91 -7.12
CA GLU A 57 -2.36 -4.29 -7.49
C GLU A 57 -1.47 -3.05 -7.69
N ALA A 58 -1.92 -2.10 -8.51
CA ALA A 58 -1.19 -0.87 -8.77
C ALA A 58 -0.94 -0.05 -7.49
N ALA A 59 -1.92 0.01 -6.59
CA ALA A 59 -1.79 0.71 -5.33
C ALA A 59 -0.84 0.00 -4.35
N LEU A 60 -0.94 -1.33 -4.20
CA LEU A 60 -0.04 -2.11 -3.35
C LEU A 60 1.41 -1.97 -3.82
N PHE A 61 1.65 -2.08 -5.13
CA PHE A 61 2.99 -1.94 -5.71
C PHE A 61 3.55 -0.54 -5.49
N ALA A 62 2.74 0.51 -5.71
CA ALA A 62 3.11 1.90 -5.44
C ALA A 62 3.47 2.12 -3.97
N LEU A 63 2.66 1.62 -3.03
CA LEU A 63 2.93 1.68 -1.60
C LEU A 63 4.25 0.98 -1.25
N LEU A 64 4.49 -0.21 -1.81
CA LEU A 64 5.75 -0.93 -1.63
C LEU A 64 6.95 -0.08 -2.11
N CYS A 65 6.87 0.53 -3.29
CA CYS A 65 7.92 1.43 -3.78
C CYS A 65 8.14 2.65 -2.88
N LEU A 66 7.10 3.19 -2.24
CA LEU A 66 7.22 4.29 -1.28
C LEU A 66 7.95 3.89 0.01
N THR A 67 7.92 2.62 0.41
CA THR A 67 8.63 2.14 1.61
C THR A 67 10.14 2.02 1.42
N PHE A 68 10.61 1.82 0.18
CA PHE A 68 12.02 1.52 -0.10
C PHE A 68 12.93 2.69 0.28
N GLY A 69 13.84 2.44 1.23
CA GLY A 69 14.78 3.44 1.74
C GLY A 69 14.14 4.54 2.61
N SER A 70 12.90 4.36 3.09
CA SER A 70 12.20 5.37 3.90
C SER A 70 11.36 4.78 5.02
N GLU A 71 11.95 4.70 6.22
CA GLU A 71 11.21 4.35 7.46
C GLU A 71 10.05 5.33 7.73
N ARG A 72 10.24 6.61 7.42
CA ARG A 72 9.20 7.63 7.55
C ARG A 72 7.96 7.30 6.71
N ASN A 73 8.16 6.81 5.49
CA ASN A 73 7.04 6.41 4.63
C ASN A 73 6.37 5.13 5.14
N LYS A 74 7.13 4.15 5.64
CA LYS A 74 6.56 2.97 6.32
C LYS A 74 5.65 3.36 7.47
N ILE A 75 6.07 4.31 8.30
CA ILE A 75 5.28 4.81 9.44
C ILE A 75 4.02 5.52 8.95
N ARG A 76 4.13 6.38 7.93
CA ARG A 76 2.97 7.08 7.36
C ARG A 76 1.92 6.10 6.81
N ILE A 77 2.35 5.09 6.07
CA ILE A 77 1.44 4.09 5.49
C ILE A 77 0.65 3.37 6.58
N VAL A 78 1.31 2.90 7.65
CA VAL A 78 0.62 2.24 8.76
C VAL A 78 -0.37 3.18 9.45
N LYS A 79 0.07 4.41 9.77
CA LYS A 79 -0.78 5.43 10.40
C LYS A 79 -1.96 5.87 9.53
N SER A 80 -1.86 5.72 8.21
CA SER A 80 -2.96 5.98 7.26
C SER A 80 -4.00 4.84 7.23
N GLY A 81 -3.89 3.83 8.08
CA GLY A 81 -4.87 2.74 8.17
C GLY A 81 -4.69 1.65 7.11
N ALA A 82 -3.46 1.45 6.62
CA ALA A 82 -3.20 0.42 5.60
C ALA A 82 -3.45 -1.02 6.10
N ILE A 83 -3.25 -1.28 7.40
CA ILE A 83 -3.26 -2.65 7.91
C ILE A 83 -4.64 -3.31 7.85
N PRO A 84 -5.74 -2.69 8.32
CA PRO A 84 -7.07 -3.31 8.21
C PRO A 84 -7.49 -3.63 6.78
N VAL A 85 -7.21 -2.73 5.82
CA VAL A 85 -7.55 -2.98 4.41
C VAL A 85 -6.69 -4.09 3.80
N MET A 86 -5.40 -4.15 4.12
CA MET A 86 -4.53 -5.25 3.69
C MET A 86 -5.01 -6.60 4.24
N LEU A 87 -5.46 -6.68 5.49
CA LEU A 87 -6.05 -7.90 6.05
C LEU A 87 -7.31 -8.35 5.29
N SER A 88 -8.14 -7.41 4.84
CA SER A 88 -9.31 -7.74 4.02
C SER A 88 -8.93 -8.28 2.63
N ILE A 89 -7.83 -7.82 2.04
CA ILE A 89 -7.34 -8.30 0.73
C ILE A 89 -6.83 -9.75 0.83
N LEU A 90 -6.28 -10.17 1.98
CA LEU A 90 -5.85 -11.56 2.18
C LEU A 90 -7.00 -12.59 2.08
N GLN A 91 -8.26 -12.13 2.17
CA GLN A 91 -9.45 -12.97 2.03
C GLN A 91 -9.94 -13.08 0.57
N CYS A 92 -9.28 -12.44 -0.39
CA CYS A 92 -9.64 -12.55 -1.80
C CYS A 92 -9.15 -13.87 -2.41
N GLN A 93 -9.62 -14.21 -3.62
CA GLN A 93 -9.22 -15.44 -4.33
C GLN A 93 -8.08 -15.21 -5.33
N ASN A 94 -7.40 -14.06 -5.26
CA ASN A 94 -6.33 -13.71 -6.18
C ASN A 94 -4.97 -13.89 -5.49
N GLU A 95 -4.25 -14.96 -5.85
CA GLU A 95 -2.96 -15.32 -5.28
C GLU A 95 -1.91 -14.21 -5.44
N GLU A 96 -1.87 -13.53 -6.59
CA GLU A 96 -0.92 -12.44 -6.85
C GLU A 96 -1.16 -11.25 -5.91
N LEU A 97 -2.43 -10.89 -5.68
CA LEU A 97 -2.77 -9.83 -4.73
C LEU A 97 -2.44 -10.23 -3.29
N ILE A 98 -2.65 -11.49 -2.92
CA ILE A 98 -2.29 -12.02 -1.61
C ILE A 98 -0.78 -11.91 -1.40
N GLU A 99 0.03 -12.40 -2.34
CA GLU A 99 1.50 -12.35 -2.27
C GLU A 99 2.00 -10.91 -2.15
N LEU A 100 1.47 -10.01 -2.97
CA LEU A 100 1.85 -8.60 -2.95
C LEU A 100 1.44 -7.92 -1.63
N THR A 101 0.28 -8.28 -1.09
CA THR A 101 -0.19 -7.79 0.22
C THR A 101 0.71 -8.27 1.35
N LEU A 102 1.09 -9.56 1.36
CA LEU A 102 2.02 -10.11 2.34
C LEU A 102 3.40 -9.44 2.25
N ALA A 103 3.90 -9.18 1.03
CA ALA A 103 5.15 -8.48 0.82
C ALA A 103 5.10 -7.04 1.37
N ALA A 104 3.99 -6.33 1.17
CA ALA A 104 3.78 -5.00 1.73
C ALA A 104 3.76 -5.04 3.27
N MET A 105 2.98 -5.94 3.87
CA MET A 105 2.88 -6.10 5.32
C MET A 105 4.23 -6.48 5.96
N PHE A 106 4.95 -7.42 5.37
CA PHE A 106 6.31 -7.79 5.77
C PHE A 106 7.23 -6.57 5.76
N THR A 107 7.21 -5.80 4.67
CA THR A 107 8.05 -4.61 4.53
C THR A 107 7.69 -3.54 5.56
N LEU A 108 6.41 -3.32 5.85
CA LEU A 108 5.96 -2.37 6.87
C LEU A 108 6.37 -2.79 8.28
N SER A 109 6.33 -4.09 8.59
CA SER A 109 6.73 -4.65 9.89
C SER A 109 8.23 -4.60 10.18
N SER A 110 9.06 -4.44 9.14
CA SER A 110 10.50 -4.23 9.31
C SER A 110 10.83 -2.93 10.05
N CYS A 111 9.91 -1.95 10.04
CA CYS A 111 10.02 -0.73 10.83
C CYS A 111 9.65 -1.01 12.30
N THR A 112 10.60 -0.78 13.22
CA THR A 112 10.38 -1.05 14.65
C THR A 112 9.23 -0.25 15.26
N VAL A 113 8.99 0.97 14.78
CA VAL A 113 7.89 1.84 15.22
C VAL A 113 6.53 1.24 14.86
N ASN A 114 6.42 0.58 13.70
CA ASN A 114 5.17 -0.02 13.23
C ASN A 114 4.82 -1.32 13.96
N LYS A 115 5.79 -1.98 14.60
CA LYS A 115 5.59 -3.32 15.17
C LYS A 115 4.45 -3.38 16.19
N LEU A 116 4.36 -2.38 17.08
CA LEU A 116 3.32 -2.34 18.10
C LEU A 116 1.93 -2.17 17.48
N GLU A 117 1.82 -1.30 16.48
CA GLU A 117 0.55 -1.03 15.79
C GLU A 117 0.09 -2.24 15.00
N ILE A 118 0.99 -2.87 14.23
CA ILE A 118 0.71 -4.09 13.45
C ILE A 118 0.37 -5.27 14.38
N ALA A 119 1.07 -5.42 15.51
CA ALA A 119 0.78 -6.48 16.47
C ALA A 119 -0.58 -6.29 17.15
N SER A 120 -1.03 -5.04 17.32
CA SER A 120 -2.30 -4.71 17.96
C SER A 120 -3.50 -4.80 17.01
N SER A 121 -3.29 -4.87 15.70
CA SER A 121 -4.34 -4.80 14.67
C SER A 121 -4.88 -6.16 14.23
N GLU A 122 -4.86 -7.16 15.11
CA GLU A 122 -5.26 -8.56 14.84
C GLU A 122 -4.46 -9.28 13.74
N THR A 123 -3.43 -8.63 13.19
CA THR A 123 -2.61 -9.15 12.08
C THR A 123 -2.04 -10.52 12.39
N ILE A 124 -1.55 -10.73 13.60
CA ILE A 124 -0.92 -11.99 14.00
C ILE A 124 -1.95 -13.13 13.93
N GLN A 125 -3.17 -12.91 14.41
CA GLN A 125 -4.22 -13.94 14.39
C GLN A 125 -4.66 -14.26 12.97
N HIS A 126 -4.87 -13.24 12.14
CA HIS A 126 -5.26 -13.42 10.74
C HIS A 126 -4.18 -14.15 9.93
N LEU A 127 -2.90 -13.82 10.13
CA LEU A 127 -1.81 -14.52 9.44
C LEU A 127 -1.68 -15.98 9.91
N ILE A 128 -1.93 -16.28 11.18
CA ILE A 128 -1.96 -17.67 11.67
C ILE A 128 -3.12 -18.44 11.01
N GLN A 129 -4.32 -17.87 10.97
CA GLN A 129 -5.48 -18.49 10.30
C GLN A 129 -5.21 -18.73 8.83
N PHE A 130 -4.68 -17.72 8.13
CA PHE A 130 -4.31 -17.81 6.73
C PHE A 130 -3.30 -18.94 6.46
N LEU A 131 -2.28 -19.10 7.32
CA LEU A 131 -1.30 -20.18 7.19
C LEU A 131 -1.86 -21.57 7.52
N ASN A 132 -2.87 -21.65 8.37
CA ASN A 132 -3.53 -22.91 8.72
C ASN A 132 -4.54 -23.37 7.64
N GLY A 133 -4.92 -22.49 6.71
CA GLY A 133 -5.84 -22.81 5.62
C GLY A 133 -7.30 -22.95 6.04
N ASP A 134 -7.67 -22.37 7.19
CA ASP A 134 -9.03 -22.38 7.76
C ASP A 134 -9.90 -21.23 7.18
#